data_AF-A0A3D0X4T4-F1
#
_entry.id   AF-A0A3D0X4T4-F1
#
_cell.length_a   1.000
_cell.length_b   1.000
_cell.length_c   1.000
_cell.angle_alpha   90.00
_cell.angle_beta   90.00
_cell.angle_gamma   90.00
#
_symmetry.space_group_name_H-M   'P 1'
#
loop_
_entity.id
_entity.type
_entity.pdbx_description
1 polymer ?
#
loop_
_entity_poly.entity_id
_entity_poly.type
_entity_poly.pdbx_seq_one_letter_code
_entity_poly.pdbx_strand_id
1 'polypeptide(L)'
;MAKLISRRSFLKGMSAIGASLATGTFFDLNENVIAEAATNSDGIPAYITAVPKGTPHISAAKGEIAERILLSGDPLRAKFIAENFLENPKQYTSVRNIFGYTGTYKGVPISVQGTGMGMPSISIYVHELINEYGVKKLFRVGTCGGMHQNVKLRDVIIAQGASTDSGMVRNIFGSSINFAPLADYELLSKAVENTKKLGLNTKVGNIITVDRFYDKEIDSEKLRSYGILAVEMETAALYLLAAQFQVQALAILTVSDHLLTHESTNAEERQTSFNDMVKIALETAVDV
;
A
#
# COMPACT_ATOMS: atom_id res chain seq x y z
N MET A 1 28.77 -11.95 40.22
CA MET A 1 29.75 -10.84 40.31
C MET A 1 29.86 -10.17 38.95
N ALA A 2 29.20 -9.04 38.74
CA ALA A 2 29.38 -8.20 37.56
C ALA A 2 30.67 -7.39 37.73
N LYS A 3 31.66 -7.58 36.84
CA LYS A 3 32.87 -6.74 36.81
C LYS A 3 32.46 -5.32 36.41
N LEU A 4 32.63 -4.34 37.30
CA LEU A 4 32.51 -2.93 36.96
C LEU A 4 33.53 -2.61 35.84
N ILE A 5 33.03 -2.27 34.65
CA ILE A 5 33.85 -1.73 33.58
C ILE A 5 34.34 -0.36 34.05
N SER A 6 35.66 -0.16 34.11
CA SER A 6 36.24 1.10 34.56
C SER A 6 35.80 2.25 33.65
N ARG A 7 35.61 3.45 34.21
CA ARG A 7 35.29 4.67 33.45
C ARG A 7 36.31 4.94 32.33
N ARG A 8 37.56 4.52 32.55
CA ARG A 8 38.69 4.64 31.61
C ARG A 8 38.55 3.69 30.41
N SER A 9 38.11 2.45 30.62
CA SER A 9 37.83 1.49 29.53
C SER A 9 36.59 1.87 28.72
N PHE A 10 35.60 2.49 29.36
CA PHE A 10 34.41 3.01 28.66
C PHE A 10 34.77 4.18 27.73
N LEU A 11 35.56 5.15 28.21
CA LEU A 11 36.02 6.29 27.41
C LEU A 11 36.92 5.86 26.24
N LYS A 12 37.79 4.86 26.44
CA LYS A 12 38.59 4.28 25.35
C LYS A 12 37.72 3.63 24.28
N GLY A 13 36.70 2.87 24.67
CA GLY A 13 35.74 2.28 23.74
C GLY A 13 34.99 3.31 22.91
N MET A 14 34.54 4.42 23.51
CA MET A 14 33.89 5.50 22.78
C MET A 14 34.83 6.22 21.80
N SER A 15 36.09 6.42 22.18
CA SER A 15 37.13 6.99 21.31
C SER A 15 37.41 6.09 20.10
N ALA A 16 37.53 4.77 20.31
CA ALA A 16 37.74 3.80 19.25
C ALA A 16 36.55 3.71 18.28
N ILE A 17 35.31 3.81 18.79
CA ILE A 17 34.10 3.86 17.95
C ILE A 17 34.07 5.15 17.11
N GLY A 18 34.40 6.30 17.72
CA GLY A 18 34.45 7.59 17.01
C GLY A 18 35.52 7.62 15.91
N ALA A 19 36.71 7.08 16.18
CA ALA A 19 37.78 6.98 15.19
C ALA A 19 37.42 6.00 14.05
N SER A 20 36.80 4.87 14.38
CA SER A 20 36.37 3.86 13.39
C SER A 20 35.33 4.39 12.41
N LEU A 21 34.38 5.19 12.89
CA LEU A 21 33.37 5.84 12.04
C LEU A 21 33.98 6.90 11.10
N ALA A 22 35.12 7.49 11.46
CA ALA A 22 35.76 8.54 10.66
C ALA A 22 36.72 7.98 9.59
N THR A 23 37.46 6.90 9.90
CA THR A 23 38.51 6.38 9.00
C THR A 23 38.12 5.10 8.27
N GLY A 24 37.02 4.45 8.65
CA GLY A 24 36.68 3.11 8.15
C GLY A 24 37.63 2.02 8.67
N THR A 25 38.46 2.32 9.67
CA THR A 25 39.40 1.36 10.29
C THR A 25 38.82 0.95 11.64
N PHE A 26 38.54 -0.33 11.82
CA PHE A 26 38.03 -0.86 13.08
C PHE A 26 39.19 -1.13 14.02
N PHE A 27 39.09 -0.63 15.25
CA PHE A 27 40.09 -0.81 16.30
C PHE A 27 39.52 -1.64 17.47
N ASP A 28 40.35 -2.47 18.09
CA ASP A 28 40.02 -3.10 19.37
C ASP A 28 40.11 -2.09 20.54
N LEU A 29 39.77 -2.55 21.76
CA LEU A 29 39.85 -1.73 22.97
C LEU A 29 41.28 -1.30 23.36
N ASN A 30 42.29 -1.87 22.71
CA ASN A 30 43.71 -1.55 22.86
C ASN A 30 44.26 -0.72 21.69
N GLU A 31 43.40 -0.21 20.81
CA GLU A 31 43.75 0.60 19.63
C GLU A 31 44.53 -0.17 18.55
N ASN A 32 44.43 -1.51 18.52
CA ASN A 32 44.94 -2.31 17.42
C ASN A 32 43.94 -2.37 16.28
N VAL A 33 44.41 -2.26 15.04
CA VAL A 33 43.58 -2.45 13.84
C VAL A 33 43.11 -3.90 13.78
N ILE A 34 41.79 -4.10 13.69
CA ILE A 34 41.16 -5.43 13.60
C ILE A 34 40.47 -5.67 12.26
N ALA A 35 40.10 -4.62 11.53
CA ALA A 35 39.57 -4.70 10.17
C ALA A 35 39.63 -3.33 9.47
N GLU A 36 39.69 -3.31 8.14
CA GLU A 36 39.49 -2.11 7.32
C GLU A 36 38.23 -2.28 6.48
N ALA A 37 37.38 -1.26 6.45
CA ALA A 37 36.19 -1.23 5.60
C ALA A 37 36.63 -1.19 4.13
N ALA A 38 36.04 -2.06 3.31
CA ALA A 38 36.24 -2.00 1.87
C ALA A 38 35.83 -0.61 1.35
N THR A 39 36.73 0.05 0.62
CA THR A 39 36.50 1.33 -0.04
C THR A 39 36.28 1.12 -1.54
N ASN A 40 35.56 2.03 -2.19
CA ASN A 40 35.47 2.03 -3.65
C ASN A 40 36.77 2.61 -4.28
N SER A 41 36.81 2.70 -5.61
CA SER A 41 37.94 3.26 -6.36
C SER A 41 38.31 4.70 -5.97
N ASP A 42 37.42 5.40 -5.28
CA ASP A 42 37.58 6.80 -4.86
C ASP A 42 37.90 6.94 -3.35
N GLY A 43 38.16 5.82 -2.66
CA GLY A 43 38.55 5.82 -1.24
C GLY A 43 37.39 6.05 -0.25
N ILE A 44 36.14 6.02 -0.71
CA ILE A 44 34.96 6.21 0.14
C ILE A 44 34.56 4.85 0.74
N PRO A 45 34.33 4.75 2.07
CA PRO A 45 33.85 3.52 2.69
C PRO A 45 32.55 3.03 2.02
N ALA A 46 32.49 1.73 1.68
CA ALA A 46 31.36 1.15 0.94
C ALA A 46 30.00 1.32 1.62
N TYR A 47 29.96 1.54 2.93
CA TYR A 47 28.74 1.81 3.68
C TYR A 47 28.21 3.25 3.51
N ILE A 48 29.03 4.19 3.05
CA ILE A 48 28.66 5.59 2.78
C ILE A 48 28.17 5.76 1.33
N THR A 49 28.69 4.96 0.39
CA THR A 49 28.32 5.01 -1.03
C THR A 49 27.11 4.15 -1.39
N ALA A 50 26.55 3.41 -0.43
CA ALA A 50 25.26 2.75 -0.58
C ALA A 50 24.13 3.79 -0.59
N VAL A 51 24.00 4.54 -1.70
CA VAL A 51 22.74 5.19 -2.06
C VAL A 51 21.68 4.08 -1.97
N PRO A 52 20.65 4.21 -1.12
CA PRO A 52 19.68 3.14 -0.97
C PRO A 52 19.09 2.81 -2.34
N LYS A 53 19.12 1.52 -2.73
CA LYS A 53 18.32 1.03 -3.85
C LYS A 53 16.85 1.08 -3.44
N GLY A 54 16.26 2.29 -3.49
CA GLY A 54 14.85 2.53 -3.20
C GLY A 54 14.60 3.53 -2.06
N THR A 55 13.36 3.54 -1.59
CA THR A 55 12.84 4.41 -0.53
C THR A 55 12.93 3.71 0.84
N PRO A 56 12.60 4.38 1.97
CA PRO A 56 12.57 3.73 3.27
C PRO A 56 11.60 2.54 3.38
N HIS A 57 10.61 2.42 2.48
CA HIS A 57 9.57 1.37 2.54
C HIS A 57 9.48 0.49 1.28
N ILE A 58 10.17 0.85 0.19
CA ILE A 58 10.18 0.09 -1.08
C ILE A 58 11.63 -0.02 -1.57
N SER A 59 12.15 -1.24 -1.62
CA SER A 59 13.53 -1.53 -2.07
C SER A 59 13.63 -1.87 -3.56
N ALA A 60 13.05 -1.05 -4.43
CA ALA A 60 13.07 -1.26 -5.88
C ALA A 60 14.02 -0.26 -6.57
N ALA A 61 14.64 -0.68 -7.67
CA ALA A 61 15.32 0.22 -8.59
C ALA A 61 14.30 0.98 -9.46
N LYS A 62 14.70 2.16 -9.97
CA LYS A 62 13.88 2.91 -10.94
C LYS A 62 13.63 2.03 -12.17
N GLY A 63 12.38 1.99 -12.64
CA GLY A 63 11.96 1.16 -13.77
C GLY A 63 11.54 -0.28 -13.43
N GLU A 64 11.73 -0.74 -12.19
CA GLU A 64 11.23 -2.08 -11.79
C GLU A 64 9.73 -2.10 -11.48
N ILE A 65 9.12 -0.93 -11.24
CA ILE A 65 7.70 -0.77 -10.96
C ILE A 65 7.02 -0.18 -12.20
N ALA A 66 5.95 -0.82 -12.65
CA ALA A 66 5.17 -0.38 -13.79
C ALA A 66 4.32 0.86 -13.48
N GLU A 67 3.97 1.63 -14.50
CA GLU A 67 3.09 2.81 -14.35
C GLU A 67 1.67 2.46 -13.86
N ARG A 68 1.25 1.20 -14.07
CA ARG A 68 -0.03 0.63 -13.65
C ARG A 68 0.21 -0.33 -12.49
N ILE A 69 -0.46 -0.09 -11.37
CA ILE A 69 -0.27 -0.89 -10.17
C ILE A 69 -1.59 -1.27 -9.52
N LEU A 70 -1.70 -2.53 -9.10
CA LEU A 70 -2.75 -3.00 -8.20
C LEU A 70 -2.26 -2.87 -6.75
N LEU A 71 -3.13 -2.38 -5.87
CA LEU A 71 -2.82 -2.14 -4.46
C LEU A 71 -3.71 -3.04 -3.58
N SER A 72 -3.10 -4.00 -2.89
CA SER A 72 -3.79 -4.87 -1.94
C SER A 72 -3.37 -4.50 -0.52
N GLY A 73 -4.31 -4.42 0.43
CA GLY A 73 -3.95 -4.24 1.84
C GLY A 73 -3.04 -5.35 2.37
N ASP A 74 -3.36 -6.59 2.02
CA ASP A 74 -2.60 -7.78 2.41
C ASP A 74 -1.47 -8.07 1.41
N PRO A 75 -0.19 -8.13 1.84
CA PRO A 75 0.93 -8.52 0.99
C PRO A 75 0.88 -9.97 0.50
N LEU A 76 0.22 -10.89 1.23
CA LEU A 76 0.02 -12.26 0.77
C LEU A 76 -0.97 -12.34 -0.38
N ARG A 77 -1.99 -11.47 -0.39
CA ARG A 77 -2.84 -11.29 -1.57
C ARG A 77 -2.08 -10.64 -2.73
N ALA A 78 -1.16 -9.72 -2.49
CA ALA A 78 -0.30 -9.17 -3.55
C ALA A 78 0.53 -10.29 -4.23
N LYS A 79 1.11 -11.18 -3.42
CA LYS A 79 1.79 -12.39 -3.91
C LYS A 79 0.83 -13.30 -4.70
N PHE A 80 -0.34 -13.61 -4.15
CA PHE A 80 -1.35 -14.43 -4.82
C PHE A 80 -1.73 -13.87 -6.20
N ILE A 81 -1.99 -12.56 -6.29
CA ILE A 81 -2.33 -11.91 -7.57
C ILE A 81 -1.16 -12.06 -8.55
N ALA A 82 0.06 -11.78 -8.11
CA ALA A 82 1.24 -11.89 -8.96
C ALA A 82 1.42 -13.31 -9.51
N GLU A 83 1.30 -14.34 -8.67
CA GLU A 83 1.52 -15.75 -9.05
C GLU A 83 0.40 -16.34 -9.91
N ASN A 84 -0.84 -15.84 -9.79
CA ASN A 84 -2.00 -16.45 -10.45
C ASN A 84 -2.51 -15.66 -11.66
N PHE A 85 -2.18 -14.37 -11.77
CA PHE A 85 -2.70 -13.51 -12.82
C PHE A 85 -1.62 -12.88 -13.71
N LEU A 86 -0.38 -12.74 -13.22
CA LEU A 86 0.68 -12.14 -14.01
C LEU A 86 1.59 -13.20 -14.63
N GLU A 87 2.05 -12.93 -15.83
CA GLU A 87 3.13 -13.66 -16.49
C GLU A 87 4.49 -13.13 -16.01
N ASN A 88 5.41 -14.05 -15.74
CA ASN A 88 6.79 -13.76 -15.30
C ASN A 88 6.91 -12.76 -14.13
N PRO A 89 6.13 -12.92 -13.04
CA PRO A 89 6.18 -11.99 -11.91
C PRO A 89 7.56 -12.03 -11.23
N LYS A 90 8.15 -10.85 -10.99
CA LYS A 90 9.38 -10.67 -10.23
C LYS A 90 9.11 -9.83 -9.01
N GLN A 91 9.53 -10.31 -7.84
CA GLN A 91 9.44 -9.56 -6.60
C GLN A 91 10.49 -8.45 -6.58
N TYR A 92 10.06 -7.19 -6.50
CA TYR A 92 10.96 -6.04 -6.41
C TYR A 92 11.18 -5.57 -4.96
N THR A 93 10.28 -5.93 -4.02
CA THR A 93 10.50 -5.62 -2.61
C THR A 93 9.88 -6.62 -1.64
N SER A 94 10.51 -6.72 -0.47
CA SER A 94 10.03 -7.44 0.70
C SER A 94 10.19 -6.64 2.00
N VAL A 95 10.50 -5.34 1.89
CA VAL A 95 10.72 -4.47 3.05
C VAL A 95 9.49 -4.50 3.96
N ARG A 96 9.71 -4.77 5.25
CA ARG A 96 8.66 -4.91 6.28
C ARG A 96 7.62 -6.01 5.98
N ASN A 97 7.95 -6.99 5.15
CA ASN A 97 7.03 -8.00 4.62
C ASN A 97 5.88 -7.42 3.78
N ILE A 98 6.05 -6.20 3.26
CA ILE A 98 5.09 -5.58 2.35
C ILE A 98 5.54 -5.86 0.93
N PHE A 99 5.07 -7.00 0.40
CA PHE A 99 5.54 -7.53 -0.88
C PHE A 99 5.07 -6.71 -2.07
N GLY A 100 5.97 -6.55 -3.04
CA GLY A 100 5.70 -5.90 -4.31
C GLY A 100 6.26 -6.71 -5.47
N TYR A 101 5.48 -6.87 -6.53
CA TYR A 101 5.80 -7.67 -7.71
C TYR A 101 5.52 -6.89 -8.99
N THR A 102 6.28 -7.17 -10.05
CA THR A 102 5.98 -6.71 -11.42
C THR A 102 6.02 -7.88 -12.37
N GLY A 103 5.02 -7.99 -13.22
CA GLY A 103 4.93 -8.97 -14.31
C GLY A 103 4.17 -8.38 -15.49
N THR A 104 3.65 -9.22 -16.37
CA THR A 104 2.82 -8.78 -17.49
C THR A 104 1.43 -9.41 -17.45
N TYR A 105 0.40 -8.66 -17.84
CA TYR A 105 -0.93 -9.18 -18.07
C TYR A 105 -1.35 -8.81 -19.50
N LYS A 106 -1.62 -9.80 -20.35
CA LYS A 106 -1.89 -9.60 -21.79
C LYS A 106 -0.80 -8.74 -22.49
N GLY A 107 0.45 -8.97 -22.13
CA GLY A 107 1.61 -8.22 -22.65
C GLY A 107 1.82 -6.83 -22.05
N VAL A 108 0.93 -6.32 -21.20
CA VAL A 108 1.06 -5.01 -20.55
C VAL A 108 1.78 -5.17 -19.21
N PRO A 109 2.85 -4.41 -18.93
CA PRO A 109 3.50 -4.41 -17.61
C PRO A 109 2.54 -3.90 -16.52
N ILE A 110 2.36 -4.71 -15.47
CA ILE A 110 1.53 -4.38 -14.31
C ILE A 110 2.28 -4.78 -13.04
N SER A 111 2.28 -3.88 -12.07
CA SER A 111 2.77 -4.16 -10.72
C SER A 111 1.64 -4.50 -9.76
N VAL A 112 1.96 -5.18 -8.67
CA VAL A 112 1.06 -5.42 -7.54
C VAL A 112 1.83 -5.15 -6.25
N GLN A 113 1.27 -4.35 -5.35
CA GLN A 113 1.92 -3.91 -4.12
C GLN A 113 1.01 -4.08 -2.91
N GLY A 114 1.56 -4.63 -1.83
CA GLY A 114 0.96 -4.58 -0.50
C GLY A 114 0.93 -3.15 0.05
N THR A 115 -0.14 -2.73 0.72
CA THR A 115 -0.24 -1.37 1.30
C THR A 115 -0.34 -1.34 2.82
N GLY A 116 -0.54 -2.50 3.46
CA GLY A 116 -0.97 -2.56 4.85
C GLY A 116 -2.41 -2.03 5.02
N MET A 117 -2.78 -1.72 6.26
CA MET A 117 -4.12 -1.26 6.63
C MET A 117 -4.09 0.16 7.19
N GLY A 118 -5.14 0.92 6.92
CA GLY A 118 -5.33 2.30 7.36
C GLY A 118 -4.76 3.33 6.39
N MET A 119 -5.38 4.51 6.41
CA MET A 119 -4.97 5.67 5.62
C MET A 119 -3.49 6.04 5.78
N PRO A 120 -2.89 6.03 6.99
CA PRO A 120 -1.46 6.28 7.14
C PRO A 120 -0.57 5.27 6.39
N SER A 121 -0.91 3.98 6.43
CA SER A 121 -0.10 2.94 5.80
C SER A 121 -0.12 3.08 4.27
N ILE A 122 -1.30 3.12 3.66
CA ILE A 122 -1.40 3.28 2.21
C ILE A 122 -0.80 4.60 1.72
N SER A 123 -0.88 5.67 2.53
CA SER A 123 -0.34 6.98 2.16
C SER A 123 1.17 6.96 1.92
N ILE A 124 1.92 6.19 2.71
CA ILE A 124 3.37 6.02 2.55
C ILE A 124 3.67 5.37 1.19
N TYR A 125 3.04 4.22 0.93
CA TYR A 125 3.31 3.45 -0.28
C TYR A 125 2.87 4.21 -1.53
N VAL A 126 1.67 4.80 -1.53
CA VAL A 126 1.17 5.56 -2.68
C VAL A 126 2.04 6.78 -2.96
N HIS A 127 2.47 7.51 -1.92
CA HIS A 127 3.37 8.66 -2.10
C HIS A 127 4.70 8.24 -2.74
N GLU A 128 5.34 7.20 -2.22
CA GLU A 128 6.60 6.70 -2.76
C GLU A 128 6.44 6.15 -4.18
N LEU A 129 5.40 5.37 -4.45
CA LEU A 129 5.08 4.84 -5.79
C LEU A 129 4.92 5.96 -6.83
N ILE A 130 4.23 7.04 -6.48
CA ILE A 130 4.01 8.16 -7.40
C ILE A 130 5.29 9.00 -7.55
N ASN A 131 5.86 9.47 -6.44
CA ASN A 131 6.95 10.45 -6.45
C ASN A 131 8.29 9.83 -6.88
N GLU A 132 8.57 8.62 -6.41
CA GLU A 132 9.84 7.95 -6.66
C GLU A 132 9.75 6.96 -7.82
N TYR A 133 8.61 6.32 -8.05
CA TYR A 133 8.53 5.29 -9.10
C TYR A 133 7.70 5.70 -10.31
N GLY A 134 7.14 6.91 -10.32
CA GLY A 134 6.45 7.46 -11.47
C GLY A 134 5.13 6.78 -11.80
N VAL A 135 4.55 6.03 -10.86
CA VAL A 135 3.25 5.35 -11.04
C VAL A 135 2.16 6.36 -11.40
N LYS A 136 1.31 6.01 -12.38
CA LYS A 136 0.27 6.89 -12.94
C LYS A 136 -1.16 6.38 -12.74
N LYS A 137 -1.33 5.07 -12.60
CA LYS A 137 -2.65 4.42 -12.51
C LYS A 137 -2.66 3.43 -11.36
N LEU A 138 -3.43 3.72 -10.31
CA LEU A 138 -3.45 2.98 -9.06
C LEU A 138 -4.82 2.32 -8.85
N PHE A 139 -4.84 0.99 -8.80
CA PHE A 139 -6.07 0.21 -8.65
C PHE A 139 -6.06 -0.49 -7.29
N ARG A 140 -6.75 0.06 -6.31
CA ARG A 140 -6.94 -0.65 -5.05
C ARG A 140 -7.88 -1.84 -5.25
N VAL A 141 -7.41 -3.01 -4.85
CA VAL A 141 -8.12 -4.29 -4.87
C VAL A 141 -8.21 -4.84 -3.45
N GLY A 142 -9.29 -4.45 -2.77
CA GLY A 142 -9.45 -4.62 -1.32
C GLY A 142 -10.68 -5.42 -0.90
N THR A 143 -10.80 -5.62 0.40
CA THR A 143 -12.02 -6.15 1.02
C THR A 143 -12.76 -5.04 1.75
N CYS A 144 -14.05 -5.21 1.95
CA CYS A 144 -14.88 -4.27 2.69
C CYS A 144 -16.00 -4.98 3.46
N GLY A 145 -16.50 -4.32 4.50
CA GLY A 145 -17.70 -4.72 5.22
C GLY A 145 -18.94 -4.10 4.56
N GLY A 146 -19.86 -4.93 4.08
CA GLY A 146 -21.13 -4.49 3.50
C GLY A 146 -22.01 -3.82 4.54
N MET A 147 -22.51 -2.62 4.24
CA MET A 147 -23.35 -1.84 5.17
C MET A 147 -24.79 -1.76 4.69
N HIS A 148 -25.02 -1.64 3.39
CA HIS A 148 -26.33 -1.34 2.82
C HIS A 148 -27.16 -2.59 2.53
N GLN A 149 -28.49 -2.55 2.72
CA GLN A 149 -29.39 -3.70 2.52
C GLN A 149 -29.38 -4.30 1.11
N ASN A 150 -28.96 -3.49 0.13
CA ASN A 150 -28.81 -3.93 -1.26
C ASN A 150 -27.44 -4.54 -1.55
N VAL A 151 -26.54 -4.61 -0.58
CA VAL A 151 -25.20 -5.21 -0.67
C VAL A 151 -25.25 -6.62 -0.09
N LYS A 152 -24.58 -7.56 -0.73
CA LYS A 152 -24.50 -8.96 -0.31
C LYS A 152 -23.06 -9.38 -0.15
N LEU A 153 -22.83 -10.44 0.62
CA LEU A 153 -21.53 -11.08 0.69
C LEU A 153 -21.05 -11.45 -0.73
N ARG A 154 -19.76 -11.24 -1.00
CA ARG A 154 -19.10 -11.43 -2.31
C ARG A 154 -19.50 -10.46 -3.42
N ASP A 155 -20.40 -9.51 -3.18
CA ASP A 155 -20.62 -8.43 -4.16
C ASP A 155 -19.31 -7.66 -4.37
N VAL A 156 -19.09 -7.22 -5.62
CA VAL A 156 -18.00 -6.31 -5.96
C VAL A 156 -18.52 -4.87 -6.04
N ILE A 157 -17.85 -3.97 -5.32
CA ILE A 157 -18.15 -2.55 -5.26
C ILE A 157 -17.04 -1.77 -5.99
N ILE A 158 -17.42 -0.93 -6.94
CA ILE A 158 -16.56 0.07 -7.56
C ILE A 158 -16.82 1.40 -6.85
N ALA A 159 -15.86 1.86 -6.07
CA ALA A 159 -16.04 3.04 -5.22
C ALA A 159 -15.96 4.33 -6.03
N GLN A 160 -17.09 5.03 -6.18
CA GLN A 160 -17.14 6.34 -6.87
C GLN A 160 -16.51 7.45 -6.02
N GLY A 161 -16.66 7.35 -4.71
CA GLY A 161 -16.05 8.24 -3.73
C GLY A 161 -15.91 7.53 -2.39
N ALA A 162 -15.23 8.18 -1.45
CA ALA A 162 -15.06 7.66 -0.10
C ALA A 162 -15.24 8.79 0.93
N SER A 163 -16.29 8.69 1.74
CA SER A 163 -16.38 9.43 3.00
C SER A 163 -15.28 8.96 3.97
N THR A 164 -14.94 9.76 4.98
CA THR A 164 -13.97 9.32 6.00
C THR A 164 -14.16 10.03 7.34
N ASP A 165 -13.80 9.35 8.43
CA ASP A 165 -13.66 9.93 9.77
C ASP A 165 -12.24 10.45 10.04
N SER A 166 -11.30 10.21 9.13
CA SER A 166 -9.89 10.50 9.37
C SER A 166 -9.60 11.99 9.45
N GLY A 167 -8.76 12.36 10.43
CA GLY A 167 -8.24 13.71 10.58
C GLY A 167 -7.36 14.18 9.42
N MET A 168 -6.88 13.27 8.56
CA MET A 168 -5.99 13.57 7.44
C MET A 168 -6.54 14.67 6.53
N VAL A 169 -7.82 14.58 6.14
CA VAL A 169 -8.47 15.57 5.27
C VAL A 169 -8.53 16.94 5.96
N ARG A 170 -8.92 16.97 7.23
CA ARG A 170 -9.03 18.20 8.04
C ARG A 170 -7.67 18.85 8.27
N ASN A 171 -6.60 18.07 8.41
CA ASN A 171 -5.25 18.59 8.58
C ASN A 171 -4.73 19.30 7.32
N ILE A 172 -5.19 18.88 6.13
CA ILE A 172 -4.78 19.48 4.85
C ILE A 172 -5.62 20.69 4.50
N PHE A 173 -6.94 20.61 4.67
CA PHE A 173 -7.87 21.66 4.20
C PHE A 173 -8.46 22.55 5.31
N GLY A 174 -8.11 22.29 6.58
CA GLY A 174 -8.72 22.95 7.73
C GLY A 174 -10.14 22.46 8.02
N SER A 175 -10.83 23.15 8.95
CA SER A 175 -12.15 22.75 9.44
C SER A 175 -13.34 23.21 8.56
N SER A 176 -13.09 24.13 7.62
CA SER A 176 -14.16 24.75 6.81
C SER A 176 -14.46 24.01 5.52
N ILE A 177 -13.56 23.14 5.07
CA ILE A 177 -13.67 22.43 3.80
C ILE A 177 -13.88 20.94 4.07
N ASN A 178 -14.94 20.40 3.51
CA ASN A 178 -15.16 18.95 3.42
C ASN A 178 -14.72 18.50 2.03
N PHE A 179 -13.44 18.16 1.88
CA PHE A 179 -12.95 17.59 0.63
C PHE A 179 -13.62 16.22 0.40
N ALA A 180 -14.07 15.97 -0.83
CA ALA A 180 -14.65 14.71 -1.24
C ALA A 180 -13.62 13.91 -2.06
N PRO A 181 -13.02 12.85 -1.50
CA PRO A 181 -12.15 11.95 -2.26
C PRO A 181 -12.99 11.18 -3.31
N LEU A 182 -12.67 11.38 -4.59
CA LEU A 182 -13.37 10.79 -5.73
C LEU A 182 -12.44 9.91 -6.55
N ALA A 183 -13.02 8.91 -7.19
CA ALA A 183 -12.31 8.10 -8.19
C ALA A 183 -12.00 8.92 -9.44
N ASP A 184 -10.99 8.49 -10.19
CA ASP A 184 -10.85 8.93 -11.58
C ASP A 184 -12.01 8.41 -12.44
N TYR A 185 -12.63 9.29 -13.22
CA TYR A 185 -13.81 8.96 -14.01
C TYR A 185 -13.51 7.98 -15.14
N GLU A 186 -12.36 8.09 -15.80
CA GLU A 186 -11.99 7.22 -16.91
C GLU A 186 -11.78 5.78 -16.40
N LEU A 187 -11.02 5.62 -15.32
CA LEU A 187 -10.83 4.32 -14.67
C LEU A 187 -12.17 3.73 -14.22
N LEU A 188 -13.01 4.52 -13.55
CA LEU A 188 -14.31 4.08 -13.05
C LEU A 188 -15.22 3.63 -14.20
N SER A 189 -15.35 4.45 -15.24
CA SER A 189 -16.21 4.15 -16.39
C SER A 189 -15.74 2.89 -17.11
N LYS A 190 -14.42 2.74 -17.28
CA LYS A 190 -13.85 1.55 -17.92
C LYS A 190 -14.03 0.29 -17.09
N ALA A 191 -13.88 0.39 -15.76
CA ALA A 191 -14.18 -0.73 -14.87
C ALA A 191 -15.64 -1.17 -14.99
N VAL A 192 -16.60 -0.23 -14.98
CA VAL A 192 -18.03 -0.51 -15.16
C VAL A 192 -18.30 -1.19 -16.51
N GLU A 193 -17.68 -0.71 -17.59
CA GLU A 193 -17.77 -1.35 -18.91
C GLU A 193 -17.26 -2.80 -18.87
N ASN A 194 -16.11 -3.02 -18.24
CA ASN A 194 -15.49 -4.33 -18.14
C ASN A 194 -16.27 -5.30 -17.27
N THR A 195 -17.02 -4.82 -16.26
CA THR A 195 -17.94 -5.69 -15.51
C THR A 195 -19.02 -6.30 -16.41
N LYS A 196 -19.57 -5.51 -17.33
CA LYS A 196 -20.57 -5.99 -18.31
C LYS A 196 -19.96 -7.01 -19.27
N LYS A 197 -18.76 -6.76 -19.78
CA LYS A 197 -18.03 -7.70 -20.67
C LYS A 197 -17.75 -9.04 -19.98
N LEU A 198 -17.43 -9.00 -18.69
CA LEU A 198 -17.16 -10.19 -17.88
C LEU A 198 -18.43 -10.90 -17.39
N GLY A 199 -19.63 -10.35 -17.64
CA GLY A 199 -20.88 -10.90 -17.13
C GLY A 199 -21.01 -10.82 -15.61
N LEU A 200 -20.31 -9.87 -14.97
CA LEU A 200 -20.27 -9.70 -13.52
C LEU A 200 -21.24 -8.60 -13.08
N ASN A 201 -21.92 -8.86 -11.95
CA ASN A 201 -22.73 -7.85 -11.29
C ASN A 201 -21.87 -7.07 -10.31
N THR A 202 -21.94 -5.74 -10.39
CA THR A 202 -21.23 -4.85 -9.47
C THR A 202 -22.12 -3.72 -9.00
N LYS A 203 -21.70 -3.08 -7.91
CA LYS A 203 -22.34 -1.86 -7.40
C LYS A 203 -21.37 -0.72 -7.52
N VAL A 204 -21.89 0.44 -7.90
CA VAL A 204 -21.11 1.68 -7.97
C VAL A 204 -21.70 2.65 -6.96
N GLY A 205 -20.87 3.26 -6.13
CA GLY A 205 -21.37 4.25 -5.17
C GLY A 205 -20.33 4.68 -4.15
N ASN A 206 -20.81 5.38 -3.12
CA ASN A 206 -19.97 5.90 -2.04
C ASN A 206 -19.73 4.84 -0.97
N ILE A 207 -18.52 4.85 -0.42
CA ILE A 207 -18.11 4.01 0.71
C ILE A 207 -17.62 4.89 1.86
N ILE A 208 -17.25 4.29 2.98
CA ILE A 208 -16.55 4.99 4.05
C ILE A 208 -15.20 4.35 4.35
N THR A 209 -14.16 5.19 4.41
CA THR A 209 -12.83 4.86 4.89
C THR A 209 -12.71 5.23 6.36
N VAL A 210 -12.51 4.25 7.25
CA VAL A 210 -12.44 4.46 8.71
C VAL A 210 -11.04 4.29 9.27
N ASP A 211 -10.67 5.09 10.26
CA ASP A 211 -9.41 4.92 11.01
C ASP A 211 -9.52 3.84 12.10
N ARG A 212 -10.72 3.63 12.65
CA ARG A 212 -10.97 2.65 13.72
C ARG A 212 -11.80 1.48 13.19
N PHE A 213 -11.17 0.30 13.10
CA PHE A 213 -11.89 -0.93 12.76
C PHE A 213 -12.84 -1.38 13.89
N TYR A 214 -12.38 -1.27 15.14
CA TYR A 214 -13.18 -1.57 16.33
C TYR A 214 -13.78 -0.29 16.89
N ASP A 215 -14.79 0.23 16.22
CA ASP A 215 -15.47 1.47 16.57
C ASP A 215 -16.88 1.22 17.12
N LYS A 216 -17.18 1.82 18.28
CA LYS A 216 -18.52 1.78 18.91
C LYS A 216 -19.30 3.08 18.79
N GLU A 217 -18.66 4.14 18.32
CA GLU A 217 -19.18 5.50 18.24
C GLU A 217 -19.68 5.84 16.83
N ILE A 218 -19.19 5.14 15.80
CA ILE A 218 -19.58 5.38 14.41
C ILE A 218 -21.06 5.04 14.18
N ASP A 219 -21.83 6.03 13.72
CA ASP A 219 -23.26 5.88 13.41
C ASP A 219 -23.46 5.21 12.05
N SER A 220 -23.30 3.88 12.04
CA SER A 220 -23.43 3.05 10.83
C SER A 220 -24.84 3.10 10.21
N GLU A 221 -25.87 3.29 11.03
CA GLU A 221 -27.25 3.40 10.55
C GLU A 221 -27.47 4.69 9.76
N LYS A 222 -26.97 5.82 10.27
CA LYS A 222 -27.01 7.10 9.57
C LYS A 222 -26.18 7.08 8.29
N LEU A 223 -24.97 6.52 8.33
CA LEU A 223 -24.16 6.37 7.11
C LEU A 223 -24.91 5.56 6.03
N ARG A 224 -25.51 4.44 6.43
CA ARG A 224 -26.31 3.60 5.54
C ARG A 224 -27.54 4.32 4.99
N SER A 225 -28.28 5.08 5.81
CA SER A 225 -29.49 5.78 5.35
C SER A 225 -29.19 6.88 4.35
N TYR A 226 -27.94 7.35 4.28
CA TYR A 226 -27.42 8.27 3.26
C TYR A 226 -26.76 7.56 2.07
N GLY A 227 -26.89 6.22 1.97
CA GLY A 227 -26.48 5.44 0.81
C GLY A 227 -25.03 4.96 0.83
N ILE A 228 -24.31 5.03 1.96
CA ILE A 228 -22.98 4.41 2.09
C ILE A 228 -23.12 2.89 1.93
N LEU A 229 -22.41 2.34 0.94
CA LEU A 229 -22.52 0.93 0.56
C LEU A 229 -21.73 0.00 1.48
N ALA A 230 -20.50 0.40 1.83
CA ALA A 230 -19.56 -0.43 2.57
C ALA A 230 -18.52 0.39 3.34
N VAL A 231 -17.85 -0.27 4.28
CA VAL A 231 -16.74 0.26 5.09
C VAL A 231 -15.42 -0.43 4.73
N GLU A 232 -14.35 0.34 4.62
CA GLU A 232 -12.96 -0.11 4.44
C GLU A 232 -12.01 0.93 5.06
N MET A 233 -10.69 0.85 4.81
CA MET A 233 -9.69 1.60 5.59
C MET A 233 -8.63 2.35 4.76
N GLU A 234 -8.73 2.44 3.43
CA GLU A 234 -7.64 3.01 2.60
C GLU A 234 -8.07 3.98 1.49
N THR A 235 -9.28 3.86 0.94
CA THR A 235 -9.66 4.49 -0.33
C THR A 235 -9.63 6.02 -0.28
N ALA A 236 -10.05 6.63 0.83
CA ALA A 236 -10.00 8.08 0.98
C ALA A 236 -8.58 8.64 0.85
N ALA A 237 -7.56 7.97 1.44
CA ALA A 237 -6.17 8.39 1.30
C ALA A 237 -5.63 8.17 -0.12
N LEU A 238 -6.00 7.05 -0.77
CA LEU A 238 -5.62 6.80 -2.15
C LEU A 238 -6.14 7.90 -3.08
N TYR A 239 -7.44 8.22 -3.01
CA TYR A 239 -8.07 9.22 -3.87
C TYR A 239 -7.56 10.64 -3.57
N LEU A 240 -7.35 10.96 -2.30
CA LEU A 240 -6.76 12.23 -1.88
C LEU A 240 -5.37 12.45 -2.48
N LEU A 241 -4.48 11.45 -2.36
CA LEU A 241 -3.11 11.56 -2.90
C LEU A 241 -3.11 11.54 -4.42
N ALA A 242 -3.93 10.70 -5.05
CA ALA A 242 -4.05 10.68 -6.50
C ALA A 242 -4.47 12.05 -7.06
N ALA A 243 -5.44 12.70 -6.41
CA ALA A 243 -5.83 14.08 -6.74
C ALA A 243 -4.71 15.09 -6.51
N GLN A 244 -4.00 14.99 -5.38
CA GLN A 244 -2.86 15.87 -5.06
C GLN A 244 -1.76 15.80 -6.13
N PHE A 245 -1.44 14.60 -6.60
CA PHE A 245 -0.36 14.35 -7.57
C PHE A 245 -0.83 14.30 -9.03
N GLN A 246 -2.12 14.53 -9.29
CA GLN A 246 -2.71 14.51 -10.63
C GLN A 246 -2.46 13.18 -11.36
N VAL A 247 -2.65 12.07 -10.65
CA VAL A 247 -2.63 10.71 -11.20
C VAL A 247 -3.99 10.05 -11.02
N GLN A 248 -4.21 8.91 -11.69
CA GLN A 248 -5.51 8.26 -11.72
C GLN A 248 -5.59 7.15 -10.66
N ALA A 249 -6.70 7.08 -9.94
CA ALA A 249 -6.93 6.02 -8.98
C ALA A 249 -8.37 5.50 -8.96
N LEU A 250 -8.51 4.21 -8.68
CA LEU A 250 -9.78 3.52 -8.52
C LEU A 250 -9.68 2.46 -7.43
N ALA A 251 -10.68 2.38 -6.56
CA ALA A 251 -10.86 1.27 -5.63
C ALA A 251 -11.99 0.36 -6.09
N ILE A 252 -11.67 -0.93 -6.19
CA ILE A 252 -12.58 -2.03 -6.47
C ILE A 252 -12.49 -2.96 -5.27
N LEU A 253 -13.62 -3.26 -4.64
CA LEU A 253 -13.68 -3.90 -3.33
C LEU A 253 -14.60 -5.11 -3.39
N THR A 254 -14.22 -6.20 -2.75
CA THR A 254 -15.12 -7.35 -2.55
C THR A 254 -15.67 -7.34 -1.13
N VAL A 255 -16.97 -7.57 -0.99
CA VAL A 255 -17.63 -7.64 0.32
C VAL A 255 -17.25 -8.97 1.01
N SER A 256 -16.48 -8.89 2.09
CA SER A 256 -15.99 -10.05 2.84
C SER A 256 -16.81 -10.40 4.07
N ASP A 257 -17.58 -9.44 4.55
CA ASP A 257 -18.44 -9.54 5.71
C ASP A 257 -19.54 -8.49 5.58
N HIS A 258 -20.62 -8.68 6.33
CA HIS A 258 -21.78 -7.80 6.25
C HIS A 258 -22.23 -7.37 7.65
N LEU A 259 -22.23 -6.06 7.90
CA LEU A 259 -22.48 -5.49 9.24
C LEU A 259 -23.93 -5.68 9.71
N LEU A 260 -24.89 -5.70 8.79
CA LEU A 260 -26.30 -6.01 9.08
C LEU A 260 -26.61 -7.49 9.30
N THR A 261 -26.19 -8.36 8.37
CA THR A 261 -26.57 -9.78 8.41
C THR A 261 -25.63 -10.61 9.27
N HIS A 262 -24.48 -10.04 9.65
CA HIS A 262 -23.38 -10.71 10.35
C HIS A 262 -22.77 -11.90 9.59
N GLU A 263 -23.05 -12.01 8.29
CA GLU A 263 -22.39 -12.96 7.40
C GLU A 263 -20.92 -12.58 7.22
N SER A 264 -20.03 -13.56 7.14
CA SER A 264 -18.59 -13.34 6.92
C SER A 264 -17.97 -14.51 6.19
N THR A 265 -17.01 -14.24 5.32
CA THR A 265 -16.13 -15.27 4.75
C THR A 265 -14.99 -15.59 5.72
N ASN A 266 -14.33 -16.74 5.55
CA ASN A 266 -13.10 -17.02 6.28
C ASN A 266 -11.88 -16.32 5.63
N ALA A 267 -10.71 -16.35 6.29
CA ALA A 267 -9.52 -15.66 5.82
C ALA A 267 -8.95 -16.23 4.51
N GLU A 268 -9.03 -17.55 4.33
CA GLU A 268 -8.58 -18.22 3.11
C GLU A 268 -9.43 -17.82 1.91
N GLU A 269 -10.76 -17.82 2.05
CA GLU A 269 -11.69 -17.32 1.04
C GLU A 269 -11.40 -15.85 0.69
N ARG A 270 -11.04 -15.02 1.68
CA ARG A 270 -10.64 -13.62 1.41
C ARG A 270 -9.36 -13.50 0.60
N GLN A 271 -8.47 -14.48 0.69
CA GLN A 271 -7.19 -14.48 0.00
C GLN A 271 -7.32 -15.01 -1.43
N THR A 272 -8.12 -16.06 -1.65
CA THR A 272 -8.09 -16.86 -2.89
C THR A 272 -9.35 -16.80 -3.74
N SER A 273 -10.50 -16.38 -3.17
CA SER A 273 -11.80 -16.48 -3.88
C SER A 273 -12.27 -15.16 -4.53
N PHE A 274 -11.59 -14.05 -4.27
CA PHE A 274 -11.97 -12.71 -4.76
C PHE A 274 -11.36 -12.38 -6.12
N ASN A 275 -11.46 -13.33 -7.05
CA ASN A 275 -10.86 -13.24 -8.39
C ASN A 275 -11.56 -12.23 -9.30
N ASP A 276 -12.86 -12.01 -9.11
CA ASP A 276 -13.66 -11.14 -9.98
C ASP A 276 -13.22 -9.67 -9.90
N MET A 277 -12.98 -9.17 -8.69
CA MET A 277 -12.40 -7.85 -8.46
C MET A 277 -11.04 -7.69 -9.14
N VAL A 278 -10.17 -8.70 -9.01
CA VAL A 278 -8.83 -8.68 -9.61
C VAL A 278 -8.91 -8.68 -11.13
N LYS A 279 -9.80 -9.50 -11.72
CA LYS A 279 -10.06 -9.51 -13.17
C LYS A 279 -10.55 -8.15 -13.65
N ILE A 280 -11.53 -7.55 -12.98
CA ILE A 280 -12.03 -6.21 -13.35
C ILE A 280 -10.88 -5.20 -13.30
N ALA A 281 -10.06 -5.20 -12.24
CA ALA A 281 -8.92 -4.28 -12.12
C ALA A 281 -7.89 -4.48 -13.24
N LEU A 282 -7.52 -5.72 -13.55
CA LEU A 282 -6.54 -6.03 -14.59
C LEU A 282 -7.05 -5.72 -16.00
N GLU A 283 -8.29 -6.10 -16.33
CA GLU A 283 -8.93 -5.74 -17.60
C GLU A 283 -9.05 -4.22 -17.75
N THR A 284 -9.35 -3.50 -16.67
CA THR A 284 -9.37 -2.04 -16.68
C THR A 284 -7.98 -1.47 -16.91
N ALA A 285 -6.96 -1.98 -16.21
CA ALA A 285 -5.60 -1.50 -16.32
C ALA A 285 -5.02 -1.63 -17.73
N VAL A 286 -5.37 -2.68 -18.48
CA VAL A 286 -4.90 -2.85 -19.87
C VAL A 286 -5.67 -2.02 -20.88
N ASP A 287 -6.92 -1.66 -20.59
CA ASP A 287 -7.78 -0.89 -21.49
C ASP A 287 -7.52 0.63 -21.42
N VAL A 288 -6.71 1.11 -20.47
CA VAL A 288 -6.37 2.53 -20.30
C VAL A 288 -4.89 2.83 -20.48
#